data_AF-A0AA49FJ95-F1
#
_entry.id   AF-A0AA49FJ95-F1
#
_cell.length_a   1.000
_cell.length_b   1.000
_cell.length_c   1.000
_cell.angle_alpha   90.00
_cell.angle_beta   90.00
_cell.angle_gamma   90.00
#
_symmetry.space_group_name_H-M   'P 1'
#
loop_
_entity.id
_entity.type
_entity.pdbx_description
1 polymer ?
#
loop_
_entity_poly.entity_id
_entity_poly.type
_entity_poly.pdbx_seq_one_letter_code
_entity_poly.pdbx_strand_id
1 'polypeptide(L)' 'MERLVAARVAQGGHNVPEATVRRRFSAGIRLFNGCYKPLADFWQHYDNAGTPPLLIAEG' A
#
# COMPACT_ATOMS: atom_id res chain seq x y z
N MET A 1 -5.63 -3.79 -7.45
CA MET A 1 -4.60 -2.73 -7.57
C MET A 1 -4.67 -2.03 -8.92
N GLU A 2 -4.80 -2.74 -10.06
CA GLU A 2 -4.91 -2.08 -11.38
C GLU A 2 -6.12 -1.16 -11.49
N ARG A 3 -7.28 -1.56 -10.92
CA ARG A 3 -8.50 -0.74 -10.95
C ARG A 3 -8.31 0.65 -10.35
N LEU A 4 -7.51 0.78 -9.30
CA LEU A 4 -7.22 2.05 -8.65
C LEU A 4 -6.26 2.92 -9.47
N VAL A 5 -5.28 2.29 -10.12
CA VAL A 5 -4.36 2.99 -11.02
C VAL A 5 -5.11 3.48 -12.25
N ALA A 6 -5.90 2.63 -12.89
CA ALA A 6 -6.72 2.97 -14.05
C ALA A 6 -7.71 4.12 -13.74
N ALA A 7 -8.37 4.08 -12.59
CA ALA A 7 -9.27 5.16 -12.17
C ALA A 7 -8.53 6.51 -11.99
N ARG A 8 -7.33 6.50 -11.41
CA ARG A 8 -6.50 7.71 -11.24
C ARG A 8 -5.98 8.24 -12.57
N VAL A 9 -5.59 7.36 -13.49
CA VAL A 9 -5.17 7.75 -14.84
C VAL A 9 -6.35 8.38 -15.60
N ALA A 10 -7.56 7.81 -15.49
CA ALA A 10 -8.76 8.38 -16.10
C ALA A 10 -9.12 9.78 -15.56
N GLN A 11 -8.70 10.11 -14.34
CA GLN A 11 -8.83 11.44 -13.73
C GLN A 11 -7.68 12.40 -14.08
N GLY A 12 -6.80 12.03 -15.02
CA GLY A 12 -5.66 12.84 -15.45
C GLY A 12 -4.35 12.56 -14.71
N GLY A 13 -4.28 11.49 -13.92
CA GLY A 13 -3.05 11.07 -13.23
C GLY A 13 -2.01 10.41 -14.12
N HIS A 14 -0.76 10.34 -13.63
CA HIS A 14 0.34 9.68 -14.34
C HIS A 14 0.17 8.15 -14.36
N ASN A 15 0.33 7.54 -15.53
CA ASN A 15 0.28 6.10 -15.68
C ASN A 15 1.60 5.45 -15.28
N VAL A 16 1.57 4.63 -14.22
CA VAL A 16 2.71 3.81 -13.79
C VAL A 16 2.49 2.37 -14.25
N PRO A 17 3.47 1.73 -14.91
CA PRO A 17 3.33 0.34 -15.36
C PRO A 17 2.98 -0.61 -14.21
N GLU A 18 2.05 -1.51 -14.46
CA GLU A 18 1.51 -2.43 -13.46
C GLU A 18 2.60 -3.26 -12.76
N ALA A 19 3.56 -3.77 -13.53
CA ALA A 19 4.71 -4.51 -12.99
C ALA A 19 5.51 -3.69 -11.96
N THR A 20 5.62 -2.38 -12.18
CA THR A 20 6.27 -1.47 -11.22
C THR A 20 5.43 -1.30 -9.97
N VAL A 21 4.11 -1.17 -10.10
CA VAL A 21 3.18 -1.06 -8.96
C VAL A 21 3.23 -2.32 -8.11
N ARG A 22 3.14 -3.51 -8.71
CA ARG A 22 3.25 -4.80 -8.00
C ARG A 22 4.59 -4.95 -7.27
N ARG A 23 5.70 -4.67 -7.98
CA ARG A 23 7.05 -4.73 -7.39
C ARG A 23 7.18 -3.80 -6.18
N ARG A 24 6.71 -2.56 -6.29
CA ARG A 24 6.76 -1.57 -5.21
C ARG A 24 5.88 -1.95 -4.04
N PHE A 25 4.70 -2.50 -4.28
CA PHE A 25 3.81 -2.98 -3.22
C PHE A 25 4.51 -4.09 -2.40
N SER A 26 5.04 -5.12 -3.06
CA SER A 26 5.78 -6.19 -2.36
C SER A 26 7.03 -5.68 -1.64
N ALA A 27 7.77 -4.74 -2.22
CA ALA A 27 8.91 -4.11 -1.57
C ALA A 27 8.50 -3.32 -0.32
N GLY A 28 7.40 -2.56 -0.40
CA GLY A 28 6.86 -1.77 0.71
C GLY A 28 6.47 -2.64 1.90
N ILE A 29 5.79 -3.77 1.67
CA ILE A 29 5.45 -4.71 2.75
C ILE A 29 6.70 -5.29 3.41
N ARG A 30 7.72 -5.66 2.64
CA ARG A 30 8.99 -6.17 3.20
C ARG A 30 9.71 -5.10 4.04
N LEU A 31 9.80 -3.87 3.54
CA LEU A 31 10.42 -2.76 4.25
C LEU A 31 9.64 -2.39 5.52
N PHE A 32 8.31 -2.39 5.45
CA PHE A 32 7.46 -2.17 6.61
C PHE A 32 7.77 -3.19 7.72
N ASN A 33 7.72 -4.48 7.41
CA ASN A 33 7.93 -5.53 8.41
C ASN A 33 9.37 -5.59 8.94
N GLY A 34 10.37 -5.40 8.06
CA GLY A 34 11.78 -5.60 8.42
C GLY A 34 12.49 -4.35 8.94
N CYS A 35 12.05 -3.15 8.53
CA CYS A 35 12.76 -1.91 8.82
C CYS A 35 11.90 -0.94 9.62
N TYR A 36 10.70 -0.61 9.15
CA TYR A 36 9.93 0.48 9.77
C TYR A 36 9.23 0.07 11.05
N LYS A 37 8.55 -1.09 11.04
CA LYS A 37 7.78 -1.59 12.18
C LYS A 37 8.62 -1.77 13.45
N PRO A 38 9.84 -2.34 13.41
CA PRO A 38 10.68 -2.47 14.62
C PRO A 38 11.27 -1.16 15.14
N LEU A 39 11.27 -0.09 14.33
CA LEU A 39 11.87 1.20 14.68
C LEU A 39 10.84 2.22 15.19
N ALA A 40 9.55 1.96 15.03
CA ALA A 40 8.48 2.86 15.43
C ALA A 40 8.03 2.54 16.87
N ASP A 41 7.83 3.57 17.69
CA ASP A 41 7.23 3.43 19.03
C ASP A 41 5.75 3.00 18.96
N PHE A 42 5.08 3.33 17.84
CA PHE A 42 3.73 2.91 17.55
C PHE A 42 3.49 2.76 16.05
N TRP A 43 2.78 1.71 15.63
CA TRP A 43 2.39 1.47 14.24
C TRP A 43 1.01 0.81 14.14
N GLN A 44 0.32 1.06 13.03
CA GLN A 44 -0.95 0.41 12.69
C GLN A 44 -0.93 -0.04 11.22
N HIS A 45 -1.39 -1.26 10.96
CA HIS A 45 -1.49 -1.84 9.64
C HIS A 45 -2.96 -2.04 9.27
N TYR A 46 -3.42 -1.32 8.25
CA TYR A 46 -4.79 -1.38 7.75
C TYR A 46 -4.88 -2.08 6.39
N ASP A 47 -5.93 -2.88 6.21
CA ASP A 47 -6.40 -3.30 4.89
C ASP A 47 -7.42 -2.29 4.38
N ASN A 48 -7.09 -1.65 3.25
CA ASN A 48 -7.87 -0.61 2.61
C ASN A 48 -8.66 -1.13 1.40
N ALA A 49 -8.86 -2.45 1.27
CA ALA A 49 -9.66 -3.03 0.19
C ALA A 49 -11.16 -2.71 0.32
N GLY A 50 -11.66 -2.49 1.53
CA GLY A 50 -13.03 -2.11 1.84
C GLY A 50 -13.17 -0.70 2.42
N THR A 51 -14.42 -0.27 2.56
CA THR A 51 -14.78 0.98 3.27
C THR A 51 -15.79 0.62 4.37
N PRO A 52 -15.46 0.87 5.66
CA PRO A 52 -14.22 1.48 6.16
C PRO A 52 -13.01 0.54 6.05
N PRO A 53 -11.77 1.07 6.12
CA PRO A 53 -10.57 0.25 6.25
C PRO A 53 -10.60 -0.64 7.49
N LEU A 54 -10.03 -1.84 7.38
CA LEU A 54 -9.96 -2.81 8.48
C LEU A 54 -8.58 -2.75 9.14
N LEU A 55 -8.53 -2.52 10.46
CA LEU A 55 -7.27 -2.66 11.22
C LEU A 55 -6.90 -4.15 11.30
N ILE A 56 -5.72 -4.49 10.78
CA ILE A 56 -5.20 -5.86 10.74
C ILE A 56 -4.32 -6.14 11.95
N ALA A 57 -3.46 -5.19 12.32
CA ALA A 57 -2.59 -5.29 13.48
C ALA A 57 -2.08 -3.91 13.90
N GLU A 58 -1.69 -3.79 15.16
CA GLU A 58 -1.02 -2.61 15.71
C GLU A 58 0.00 -3.02 16.78
N GLY A 59 0.82 -2.07 17.21
CA GLY A 59 1.75 -2.20 18.34
C GLY A 59 2.87 -1.21 18.22
#